data_AF-A0A3B9QKP7-F1
#
_entry.id   AF-A0A3B9QKP7-F1
#
_cell.length_a   1.000
_cell.length_b   1.000
_cell.length_c   1.000
_cell.angle_alpha   90.00
_cell.angle_beta   90.00
_cell.angle_gamma   90.00
#
_symmetry.space_group_name_H-M   'P 1'
#
loop_
_entity.id
_entity.type
_entity.pdbx_description
1 polymer ?
#
loop_
_entity_poly.entity_id
_entity_poly.type
_entity_poly.pdbx_seq_one_letter_code
_entity_poly.pdbx_strand_id
1 'polypeptide(L)'
;MKAPDRQAAFEAQGWVAAHDRIWQMDADRIKAQGRWAEIVGAKGAKEDAFFRRMRLSEKCITDWSFLAPETKEMTEAYANGVNRWLEANNDQLP
;
A
#
# COMPACT_ATOMS: atom_id res chain seq x y z
N MET A 1 -9.57 15.78 -15.88
CA MET A 1 -8.13 16.05 -16.13
C MET A 1 -7.56 14.84 -16.88
N LYS A 2 -6.84 15.02 -17.99
CA LYS A 2 -6.18 13.90 -18.70
C LYS A 2 -4.72 13.86 -18.26
N ALA A 3 -4.20 12.66 -17.97
CA ALA A 3 -2.79 12.48 -17.68
C ALA A 3 -1.96 12.60 -18.98
N PRO A 4 -0.78 13.24 -18.93
CA PRO A 4 0.08 13.45 -20.09
C PRO A 4 0.76 12.16 -20.59
N ASP A 5 0.98 11.19 -19.71
CA ASP A 5 1.58 9.91 -20.01
C ASP A 5 1.08 8.83 -19.03
N ARG A 6 1.61 7.61 -19.17
CA ARG A 6 1.23 6.46 -18.34
C ARG A 6 1.67 6.62 -16.88
N GLN A 7 2.88 7.13 -16.65
CA GLN A 7 3.41 7.29 -15.30
C GLN A 7 2.53 8.27 -14.51
N ALA A 8 2.24 9.43 -15.09
CA ALA A 8 1.35 10.43 -14.50
C ALA A 8 -0.07 9.89 -14.28
N ALA A 9 -0.55 8.95 -15.12
CA ALA A 9 -1.84 8.30 -14.91
C ALA A 9 -1.85 7.42 -13.65
N PHE A 10 -0.81 6.60 -13.44
CA PHE A 10 -0.68 5.75 -12.25
C PHE A 10 -0.43 6.57 -10.99
N GLU A 11 0.38 7.63 -11.04
CA GLU A 11 0.54 8.57 -9.94
C GLU A 11 -0.79 9.21 -9.55
N ALA A 12 -1.56 9.72 -10.52
CA ALA A 12 -2.88 10.29 -10.25
C ALA A 12 -3.85 9.25 -9.67
N GLN A 13 -3.80 8.00 -10.15
CA GLN A 13 -4.60 6.91 -9.61
C GLN A 13 -4.26 6.64 -8.13
N GLY A 14 -2.98 6.59 -7.77
CA GLY A 14 -2.52 6.41 -6.39
C GLY A 14 -2.98 7.55 -5.47
N TRP A 15 -2.87 8.79 -5.94
CA TRP A 15 -3.35 9.97 -5.21
C TRP A 15 -4.85 9.89 -4.89
N VAL A 16 -5.68 9.59 -5.89
CA VAL A 16 -7.14 9.49 -5.70
C VAL A 16 -7.51 8.30 -4.81
N ALA A 17 -6.81 7.17 -4.95
CA ALA A 17 -7.04 6.02 -4.09
C ALA A 17 -6.72 6.33 -2.62
N ALA A 18 -5.62 7.04 -2.36
CA ALA A 18 -5.26 7.50 -1.01
C ALA A 18 -6.33 8.43 -0.45
N HIS A 19 -6.74 9.44 -1.21
CA HIS A 19 -7.80 10.38 -0.80
C HIS A 19 -9.07 9.67 -0.31
N ASP A 20 -9.49 8.60 -0.99
CA ASP A 20 -10.73 7.91 -0.66
C ASP A 20 -10.58 6.80 0.38
N ARG A 21 -9.39 6.17 0.49
CA ARG A 21 -9.22 4.86 1.16
C ARG A 21 -7.94 4.71 1.99
N ILE A 22 -7.25 5.80 2.33
CA ILE A 22 -5.92 5.67 2.96
C ILE A 22 -5.91 4.81 4.22
N TRP A 23 -6.94 4.91 5.06
CA TRP A 23 -7.06 4.12 6.28
C TRP A 23 -7.13 2.62 5.99
N GLN A 24 -7.99 2.22 5.04
CA GLN A 24 -8.14 0.83 4.64
C GLN A 24 -6.85 0.30 4.03
N MET A 25 -6.19 1.09 3.18
CA MET A 25 -4.94 0.70 2.54
C MET A 25 -3.83 0.45 3.55
N ASP A 26 -3.64 1.32 4.54
CA ASP A 26 -2.60 1.12 5.55
C ASP A 26 -2.97 0.00 6.55
N ALA A 27 -4.25 -0.11 6.91
CA ALA A 27 -4.73 -1.23 7.73
C ALA A 27 -4.47 -2.59 7.05
N ASP A 28 -4.79 -2.72 5.76
CA ASP A 28 -4.53 -3.93 4.97
C ASP A 28 -3.03 -4.21 4.86
N ARG A 29 -2.21 -3.18 4.67
CA ARG A 29 -0.74 -3.29 4.64
C ARG A 29 -0.19 -3.81 5.97
N ILE A 30 -0.63 -3.26 7.10
CA ILE A 30 -0.18 -3.69 8.44
C ILE A 30 -0.63 -5.13 8.74
N LYS A 31 -1.87 -5.48 8.37
CA LYS A 31 -2.38 -6.86 8.49
C LYS A 31 -1.59 -7.84 7.64
N ALA A 32 -1.28 -7.50 6.39
CA ALA A 32 -0.47 -8.33 5.50
C ALA A 32 0.94 -8.61 6.05
N GLN A 33 1.49 -7.68 6.84
CA GLN A 33 2.75 -7.85 7.57
C GLN A 33 2.61 -8.66 8.87
N GLY A 34 1.38 -8.96 9.28
CA GLY A 34 1.06 -9.61 10.55
C GLY A 34 1.46 -8.75 11.75
N ARG A 35 1.15 -7.45 11.68
CA ARG A 35 1.45 -6.45 12.72
C ARG A 35 0.20 -5.75 13.24
N TRP A 36 -0.98 -6.29 12.98
CA TRP A 36 -2.25 -5.70 13.36
C TRP A 36 -2.45 -5.61 14.88
N ALA A 37 -1.88 -6.55 15.64
CA ALA A 37 -1.93 -6.49 17.10
C ALA A 37 -1.19 -5.27 17.68
N GLU A 38 -0.28 -4.63 16.93
CA GLU A 38 0.34 -3.36 17.34
C GLU A 38 -0.68 -2.20 17.36
N ILE A 39 -1.74 -2.30 16.56
CA ILE A 39 -2.78 -1.27 16.42
C ILE A 39 -3.98 -1.58 17.33
N VAL A 40 -4.48 -2.82 17.33
CA VAL A 40 -5.72 -3.20 18.05
C VAL A 40 -5.48 -3.99 19.33
N GLY A 41 -4.22 -4.17 19.73
CA GLY A 41 -3.82 -4.96 20.89
C GLY A 41 -4.00 -6.46 20.69
N ALA A 42 -4.01 -7.21 21.80
CA ALA A 42 -3.98 -8.68 21.82
C ALA A 42 -5.10 -9.37 21.00
N LYS A 43 -6.21 -8.67 20.72
CA LYS A 43 -7.29 -9.18 19.88
C LYS A 43 -6.85 -9.43 18.43
N GLY A 44 -5.83 -8.71 17.94
CA GLY A 44 -5.26 -8.87 16.60
C GLY A 44 -4.35 -10.09 16.43
N ALA A 45 -3.94 -10.76 17.52
CA ALA A 45 -2.92 -11.80 17.47
C ALA A 45 -3.27 -13.01 16.56
N LYS A 46 -4.56 -13.36 16.47
CA LYS A 46 -5.01 -14.45 15.57
C LYS A 46 -4.87 -14.08 14.09
N GLU A 47 -5.14 -12.82 13.75
CA GLU A 47 -5.01 -12.29 12.39
C GLU A 47 -3.53 -12.21 12.00
N ASP A 48 -2.67 -11.73 12.91
CA ASP A 48 -1.21 -11.71 12.70
C ASP A 48 -0.66 -13.12 12.46
N ALA A 49 -1.06 -14.09 13.28
CA ALA A 49 -0.66 -15.48 13.10
C ALA A 49 -1.15 -16.08 11.77
N PHE A 50 -2.28 -15.63 11.23
CA PHE A 50 -2.75 -16.05 9.92
C PHE A 50 -1.87 -15.48 8.79
N PHE A 51 -1.66 -14.16 8.76
CA PHE A 51 -0.86 -13.53 7.70
C PHE A 51 0.62 -13.93 7.74
N ARG A 52 1.21 -14.11 8.92
CA ARG A 52 2.59 -14.63 9.06
C ARG A 52 2.73 -16.06 8.54
N ARG A 53 1.73 -16.93 8.76
CA ARG A 53 1.73 -18.30 8.19
C ARG A 53 1.65 -18.30 6.66
N MET A 54 0.93 -17.35 6.08
CA MET A 54 0.89 -17.18 4.62
C MET A 54 2.20 -16.62 4.05
N ARG A 55 3.06 -16.04 4.90
CA ARG A 55 4.32 -15.40 4.52
C ARG A 55 4.12 -14.33 3.45
N LEU A 56 3.00 -13.59 3.56
CA LEU A 56 2.54 -12.69 2.49
C LEU A 56 3.58 -11.59 2.19
N SER A 57 4.13 -10.95 3.23
CA SER A 57 5.18 -9.92 3.05
C SER A 57 6.41 -10.45 2.31
N GLU A 58 6.88 -11.65 2.65
CA GLU A 58 8.07 -12.24 2.02
C GLU A 58 7.79 -12.63 0.57
N LYS A 59 6.59 -13.17 0.30
CA LYS A 59 6.11 -13.47 -1.05
C LYS A 59 6.02 -12.21 -1.90
N CYS A 60 5.45 -11.11 -1.39
CA CYS A 60 5.39 -9.85 -2.13
C CYS A 60 6.77 -9.31 -2.52
N ILE A 61 7.77 -9.39 -1.63
CA ILE A 61 9.15 -8.97 -1.95
C ILE A 61 9.75 -9.88 -3.03
N THR A 62 9.48 -11.17 -2.94
CA THR A 62 9.92 -12.17 -3.93
C THR A 62 9.27 -11.89 -5.28
N ASP A 63 7.95 -11.77 -5.32
CA ASP A 63 7.16 -11.51 -6.52
C ASP A 63 7.57 -10.18 -7.16
N TRP A 64 7.80 -9.14 -6.35
CA TRP A 64 8.33 -7.86 -6.82
C TRP A 64 9.62 -8.04 -7.61
N SER A 65 10.56 -8.87 -7.12
CA SER A 65 11.83 -9.09 -7.81
C SER A 65 11.65 -9.66 -9.23
N PHE A 66 10.61 -10.48 -9.45
CA PHE A 66 10.30 -11.14 -10.72
C PHE A 66 9.45 -10.31 -11.68
N LEU A 67 8.90 -9.16 -11.26
CA LEU A 67 8.11 -8.30 -12.15
C LEU A 67 8.95 -7.70 -13.28
N ALA A 68 8.33 -7.57 -14.44
CA ALA A 68 8.90 -6.86 -15.58
C ALA A 68 9.15 -5.38 -15.23
N PRO A 69 10.18 -4.74 -15.82
CA PRO A 69 10.51 -3.33 -15.54
C PRO A 69 9.32 -2.39 -15.68
N GLU A 70 8.55 -2.53 -16.76
CA GLU A 70 7.35 -1.70 -17.03
C GLU A 70 6.29 -1.83 -15.93
N THR A 71 6.08 -3.04 -15.39
CA THR A 71 5.14 -3.26 -14.28
C THR A 71 5.66 -2.65 -12.97
N LYS A 72 6.97 -2.70 -12.73
CA LYS A 72 7.60 -2.06 -11.57
C LYS A 72 7.41 -0.55 -11.64
N GLU A 73 7.70 0.06 -12.78
CA GLU A 73 7.53 1.50 -13.02
C GLU A 73 6.08 1.95 -12.74
N MET A 74 5.09 1.19 -13.23
CA MET A 74 3.67 1.49 -12.98
C MET A 74 3.30 1.38 -11.49
N THR A 75 3.83 0.38 -10.79
CA THR A 75 3.54 0.14 -9.37
C THR A 75 4.22 1.20 -8.48
N GLU A 76 5.46 1.58 -8.81
CA GLU A 76 6.19 2.68 -8.17
C GLU A 76 5.48 4.01 -8.39
N ALA A 77 5.04 4.29 -9.62
CA ALA A 77 4.25 5.48 -9.93
C ALA A 77 2.98 5.56 -9.08
N TYR A 78 2.22 4.45 -8.96
CA TYR A 78 1.07 4.39 -8.08
C TYR A 78 1.43 4.67 -6.61
N ALA A 79 2.49 4.03 -6.09
CA ALA A 79 2.95 4.24 -4.72
C ALA A 79 3.40 5.69 -4.48
N ASN A 80 4.07 6.32 -5.45
CA ASN A 80 4.47 7.73 -5.39
C ASN A 80 3.24 8.64 -5.28
N GLY A 81 2.17 8.36 -6.02
CA GLY A 81 0.90 9.07 -5.91
C GLY A 81 0.30 9.02 -4.50
N VAL A 82 0.29 7.83 -3.89
CA VAL A 82 -0.17 7.63 -2.50
C VAL A 82 0.70 8.42 -1.52
N ASN A 83 2.02 8.31 -1.63
CA ASN A 83 2.97 8.98 -0.75
C ASN A 83 2.86 10.51 -0.84
N ARG A 84 2.70 11.06 -2.05
CA ARG A 84 2.48 12.49 -2.25
C ARG A 84 1.18 12.96 -1.60
N TRP A 85 0.12 12.14 -1.64
CA TRP A 85 -1.13 12.47 -0.95
C TRP A 85 -0.93 12.50 0.56
N LEU A 86 -0.22 11.51 1.13
CA LEU A 86 0.11 11.47 2.56
C LEU A 86 0.90 12.71 3.00
N GLU A 87 1.94 13.10 2.24
CA GLU A 87 2.74 14.29 2.52
C GLU A 87 1.90 15.57 2.53
N ALA A 88 0.95 15.69 1.59
CA ALA A 88 0.07 16.85 1.48
C ALA A 88 -1.05 16.89 2.54
N ASN A 89 -1.37 15.76 3.18
CA ASN A 89 -2.51 15.61 4.10
C ASN A 89 -2.10 15.05 5.46
N ASN A 90 -0.85 15.28 5.88
CA ASN A 90 -0.30 14.72 7.13
C ASN A 90 -1.14 15.08 8.38
N ASP A 91 -1.81 16.24 8.36
CA ASP A 91 -2.68 16.72 9.44
C ASP A 91 -4.12 16.17 9.38
N GLN A 92 -4.47 15.43 8.32
CA GLN A 92 -5.81 14.87 8.07
C GLN A 92 -5.79 13.34 8.06
N LEU A 93 -4.72 12.73 8.56
CA LEU A 93 -4.64 11.30 8.74
C LEU A 93 -5.61 10.85 9.86
N PRO A 94 -6.40 9.80 9.63
CA PRO A 94 -7.36 9.28 10.61
C PRO A 94 -6.72 8.72 11.87
#